data_AF-A0A3B9A5Y3-F1
#
_entry.id   AF-A0A3B9A5Y3-F1
#
_cell.length_a   1.000
_cell.length_b   1.000
_cell.length_c   1.000
_cell.angle_alpha   90.00
_cell.angle_beta   90.00
_cell.angle_gamma   90.00
#
_symmetry.space_group_name_H-M   'P 1'
#
loop_
_entity.id
_entity.type
_entity.pdbx_description
1 polymer ?
#
loop_
_entity_poly.entity_id
_entity_poly.type
_entity_poly.pdbx_seq_one_letter_code
_entity_poly.pdbx_strand_id
1 'polypeptide(L)'
;MTPFLQLIFVLTIILFASKLGGYLTSRIGQPAVLGELLVGLLLGPSLIDLTHLVFITDRHLGEVVAEFGEIGVLVLMFLAGLELHFSELTRNTRVAAFSGILGVLTPVGLGLLAGRMFGYSFTNAAFIGLTLGATSVSISAQTLMELKVLRSRVGLGLLGAAVFDDILVILLLSTFLALSGGGSALDIFLVLLKMIAFLSLSAAFGLWVLPKLSRRISKMPISQGMLTFSLIIMMIYGLAAELIGGMAAITGTFLAGLMFARTPEKNQIEPGLRSLAYSFFVPIFSVNIGLSVDTHLLNLNALW
;
A
#
# COMPACT_ATOMS: atom_id res chain seq x y z
N MET A 1 5.26 -2.99 -33.04
CA MET A 1 4.12 -3.58 -32.31
C MET A 1 3.19 -2.45 -31.89
N THR A 2 1.88 -2.64 -31.82
CA THR A 2 0.99 -1.59 -31.28
C THR A 2 1.24 -1.40 -29.78
N PRO A 3 0.94 -0.22 -29.19
CA PRO A 3 1.04 0.00 -27.74
C PRO A 3 0.35 -1.09 -26.91
N PHE A 4 -0.85 -1.48 -27.33
CA PHE A 4 -1.61 -2.56 -26.70
C PHE A 4 -0.88 -3.92 -26.71
N LEU A 5 -0.24 -4.29 -27.83
CA LEU A 5 0.53 -5.53 -27.91
C LEU A 5 1.81 -5.47 -27.06
N GLN A 6 2.43 -4.30 -26.93
CA GLN A 6 3.57 -4.09 -26.02
C GLN A 6 3.12 -4.26 -24.56
N LEU A 7 1.96 -3.71 -24.19
CA LEU A 7 1.37 -3.90 -22.86
C LEU A 7 1.10 -5.37 -22.55
N ILE A 8 0.41 -6.09 -23.43
CA ILE A 8 0.15 -7.52 -23.23
C ILE A 8 1.46 -8.31 -23.09
N PHE A 9 2.45 -8.00 -23.93
CA PHE A 9 3.75 -8.66 -23.89
C PHE A 9 4.44 -8.46 -22.53
N VAL A 10 4.53 -7.21 -22.06
CA VAL A 10 5.15 -6.90 -20.76
C VAL A 10 4.37 -7.54 -19.61
N LEU A 11 3.03 -7.44 -19.60
CA LEU A 11 2.21 -8.09 -18.57
C LEU A 11 2.39 -9.61 -18.57
N THR A 12 2.52 -10.23 -19.74
CA THR A 12 2.78 -11.68 -19.86
C THR A 12 4.12 -12.05 -19.20
N ILE A 13 5.18 -11.27 -19.46
CA ILE A 13 6.49 -11.49 -18.85
C ILE A 13 6.42 -11.26 -17.34
N ILE A 14 5.83 -10.16 -16.89
CA ILE A 14 5.67 -9.84 -15.46
C ILE A 14 4.93 -10.95 -14.73
N LEU A 15 3.80 -11.42 -15.26
CA LEU A 15 3.00 -12.47 -14.63
C LEU A 15 3.71 -13.83 -14.65
N PHE A 16 4.35 -14.20 -15.76
CA PHE A 16 5.11 -15.44 -15.84
C PHE A 16 6.30 -15.43 -14.87
N ALA A 17 7.11 -14.37 -14.91
CA ALA A 17 8.31 -14.25 -14.11
C ALA A 17 7.97 -14.14 -12.61
N SER A 18 6.94 -13.37 -12.24
CA SER A 18 6.48 -13.29 -10.83
C SER A 18 6.07 -14.65 -10.28
N LYS A 19 5.31 -15.46 -11.04
CA LYS A 19 4.94 -16.82 -10.61
C LYS A 19 6.14 -17.77 -10.53
N LEU A 20 7.09 -17.64 -11.45
CA LEU A 20 8.34 -18.39 -11.38
C LEU A 20 9.18 -18.00 -10.14
N GLY A 21 9.38 -16.71 -9.89
CA GLY A 21 10.10 -16.21 -8.72
C GLY A 21 9.42 -16.59 -7.41
N GLY A 22 8.10 -16.42 -7.32
CA GLY A 22 7.30 -16.83 -6.17
C GLY A 22 7.38 -18.33 -5.90
N TYR A 23 7.39 -19.15 -6.95
CA TYR A 23 7.59 -20.60 -6.83
C TYR A 23 8.98 -20.96 -6.29
N LEU A 24 10.03 -20.34 -6.83
CA LEU A 24 11.42 -20.60 -6.42
C LEU A 24 11.67 -20.19 -4.96
N THR A 25 11.13 -19.06 -4.53
CA THR A 25 11.24 -18.59 -3.14
C THR A 25 10.40 -19.43 -2.18
N SER A 26 9.18 -19.83 -2.59
CA SER A 26 8.35 -20.76 -1.81
C SER A 26 9.02 -22.13 -1.62
N ARG A 27 9.75 -22.62 -2.63
CA ARG A 27 10.51 -23.88 -2.57
C ARG A 27 11.59 -23.89 -1.49
N ILE A 28 12.16 -22.73 -1.15
CA ILE A 28 13.18 -22.57 -0.09
C ILE A 28 12.58 -22.09 1.24
N GLY A 29 11.25 -22.11 1.38
CA GLY A 29 10.55 -21.75 2.62
C GLY A 29 10.39 -20.23 2.83
N GLN A 30 10.57 -19.42 1.80
CA GLN A 30 10.36 -17.98 1.84
C GLN A 30 8.97 -17.60 1.29
N PRO A 31 8.37 -16.47 1.73
CA PRO A 31 7.16 -15.92 1.13
C PRO A 31 7.32 -15.69 -0.38
N ALA A 32 6.25 -15.90 -1.15
CA ALA A 32 6.27 -15.75 -2.61
C ALA A 32 6.55 -14.31 -3.02
N VAL A 33 6.05 -13.32 -2.27
CA VAL A 33 6.29 -11.89 -2.50
C VAL A 33 7.78 -11.53 -2.60
N LEU A 34 8.67 -12.23 -1.87
CA LEU A 34 10.12 -12.04 -1.99
C LEU A 34 10.60 -12.33 -3.41
N GLY A 35 10.12 -13.43 -4.00
CA GLY A 35 10.48 -13.82 -5.35
C GLY A 35 9.92 -12.88 -6.40
N GLU A 36 8.70 -12.36 -6.18
CA GLU A 36 8.09 -11.36 -7.06
C GLU A 36 8.89 -10.05 -7.07
N LEU A 37 9.33 -9.57 -5.89
CA LEU A 37 10.18 -8.37 -5.75
C LEU A 37 11.55 -8.55 -6.42
N LEU A 38 12.20 -9.71 -6.20
CA LEU A 38 13.50 -10.02 -6.81
C LEU A 38 13.40 -10.09 -8.34
N VAL A 39 12.32 -10.68 -8.86
CA VAL A 39 12.05 -10.68 -10.30
C VAL A 39 11.86 -9.26 -10.82
N GLY A 40 11.15 -8.40 -10.10
CA GLY A 40 11.05 -6.98 -10.44
C GLY A 40 12.41 -6.30 -10.54
N LEU A 41 13.30 -6.54 -9.57
CA LEU A 41 14.66 -6.02 -9.61
C LEU A 41 15.45 -6.51 -10.84
N LEU A 42 15.32 -7.80 -11.19
CA LEU A 42 15.96 -8.39 -12.37
C LEU A 42 15.41 -7.82 -13.69
N LEU A 43 14.09 -7.61 -13.76
CA LEU A 43 13.42 -7.05 -14.93
C LEU A 43 13.57 -5.53 -15.04
N GLY A 44 13.96 -4.86 -13.95
CA GLY A 44 14.10 -3.42 -13.84
C GLY A 44 15.33 -2.87 -14.55
N PRO A 45 15.54 -1.54 -14.49
CA PRO A 45 16.64 -0.85 -15.18
C PRO A 45 18.01 -1.33 -14.72
N SER A 46 18.11 -1.88 -13.52
CA SER A 46 19.33 -2.42 -12.93
C SER A 46 19.95 -3.59 -13.70
N LEU A 47 19.18 -4.34 -14.50
CA LEU A 47 19.69 -5.52 -15.22
C LEU A 47 19.14 -5.65 -16.65
N ILE A 48 17.87 -6.02 -16.80
CA ILE A 48 17.28 -6.31 -18.12
C ILE A 48 16.73 -5.04 -18.76
N ASP A 49 16.26 -4.09 -17.94
CA ASP A 49 15.54 -2.89 -18.38
C ASP A 49 14.39 -3.21 -19.34
N LEU A 50 13.47 -4.06 -18.87
CA LEU A 50 12.39 -4.63 -19.68
C LEU A 50 11.59 -3.56 -20.42
N THR A 51 11.37 -2.40 -19.80
CA THR A 51 10.55 -1.30 -20.33
C THR A 51 11.24 -0.47 -21.41
N HIS A 52 12.58 -0.56 -21.54
CA HIS A 52 13.35 0.19 -22.55
C HIS A 52 13.97 -0.71 -23.63
N LEU A 53 13.52 -1.97 -23.75
CA LEU A 53 13.96 -2.85 -24.82
C LEU A 53 13.70 -2.23 -26.20
N VAL A 54 14.60 -2.51 -27.16
CA VAL A 54 14.64 -1.87 -28.51
C VAL A 54 13.32 -1.93 -29.28
N PHE A 55 12.49 -2.95 -29.03
CA PHE A 55 11.20 -3.14 -29.71
C PHE A 55 10.00 -2.58 -28.92
N ILE A 56 10.23 -2.06 -27.71
CA ILE A 56 9.26 -1.28 -26.94
C ILE A 56 9.45 0.18 -27.32
N THR A 57 8.38 0.77 -27.83
CA THR A 57 8.40 2.13 -28.38
C THR A 57 7.40 3.04 -27.68
N ASP A 58 6.46 2.47 -26.93
CA ASP A 58 5.52 3.22 -26.12
C ASP A 58 6.17 3.71 -24.83
N ARG A 59 6.22 5.03 -24.68
CA ARG A 59 6.82 5.71 -23.52
C ARG A 59 5.94 5.65 -22.27
N HIS A 60 4.62 5.45 -22.43
CA HIS A 60 3.69 5.41 -21.30
C HIS A 60 3.55 4.00 -20.71
N LEU A 61 4.22 3.01 -21.30
CA LEU A 61 4.07 1.62 -20.89
C LEU A 61 4.44 1.40 -19.41
N GLY A 62 5.54 2.02 -18.96
CA GLY A 62 5.95 1.95 -17.56
C GLY A 62 4.92 2.56 -16.61
N GLU A 63 4.37 3.72 -16.97
CA GLU A 63 3.32 4.40 -16.19
C GLU A 63 2.05 3.54 -16.10
N VAL A 64 1.59 2.97 -17.21
CA VAL A 64 0.43 2.08 -17.22
C VAL A 64 0.67 0.85 -16.33
N VAL A 65 1.85 0.23 -16.40
CA VAL A 65 2.20 -0.90 -15.51
C VAL A 65 2.19 -0.48 -14.04
N ALA A 66 2.68 0.73 -13.73
CA ALA A 66 2.63 1.28 -12.38
C ALA A 66 1.20 1.52 -11.90
N GLU A 67 0.31 2.05 -12.74
CA GLU A 67 -1.12 2.22 -12.42
C GLU A 67 -1.82 0.89 -12.15
N PHE A 68 -1.51 -0.17 -12.92
CA PHE A 68 -1.99 -1.53 -12.60
C PHE A 68 -1.45 -2.03 -11.25
N GLY A 69 -0.20 -1.71 -10.92
CA GLY A 69 0.40 -1.98 -9.62
C GLY A 69 -0.30 -1.23 -8.48
N GLU A 70 -0.66 0.03 -8.68
CA GLU A 70 -1.42 0.83 -7.71
C GLU A 70 -2.79 0.20 -7.44
N ILE A 71 -3.52 -0.22 -8.48
CA ILE A 71 -4.77 -0.97 -8.29
C ILE A 71 -4.52 -2.26 -7.49
N GLY A 72 -3.39 -2.94 -7.74
CA GLY A 72 -3.00 -4.13 -7.00
C GLY A 72 -2.80 -3.91 -5.52
N VAL A 73 -2.12 -2.84 -5.11
CA VAL A 73 -1.96 -2.53 -3.69
C VAL A 73 -3.28 -2.14 -3.04
N LEU A 74 -4.15 -1.42 -3.75
CA LEU A 74 -5.48 -1.05 -3.25
C LEU A 74 -6.34 -2.28 -2.98
N VAL A 75 -6.37 -3.24 -3.92
CA VAL A 75 -7.10 -4.51 -3.77
C VAL A 75 -6.49 -5.37 -2.67
N LEU A 76 -5.15 -5.46 -2.60
CA LEU A 76 -4.43 -6.20 -1.56
C LEU A 76 -4.80 -5.69 -0.17
N MET A 77 -4.82 -4.37 0.01
CA MET A 77 -5.07 -3.75 1.31
C MET A 77 -6.55 -3.78 1.68
N PHE A 78 -7.45 -3.73 0.70
CA PHE A 78 -8.84 -4.09 0.91
C PHE A 78 -9.00 -5.54 1.38
N LEU A 79 -8.31 -6.51 0.77
CA LEU A 79 -8.33 -7.91 1.20
C LEU A 79 -7.77 -8.07 2.62
N ALA A 80 -6.67 -7.38 2.96
CA ALA A 80 -6.12 -7.38 4.30
C ALA A 80 -7.15 -6.87 5.32
N GLY A 81 -7.83 -5.76 5.01
CA GLY A 81 -8.93 -5.24 5.85
C GLY A 81 -10.10 -6.22 5.95
N LEU A 82 -10.48 -6.86 4.84
CA LEU A 82 -11.56 -7.83 4.78
C LEU A 82 -11.27 -9.06 5.64
N GLU A 83 -10.01 -9.49 5.75
CA GLU A 83 -9.59 -10.66 6.52
C GLU A 83 -9.63 -10.42 8.04
N LEU A 84 -9.57 -9.17 8.50
CA LEU A 84 -9.55 -8.81 9.93
C LEU A 84 -10.95 -8.72 10.56
N HIS A 85 -11.00 -8.81 11.90
CA HIS A 85 -12.17 -8.47 12.69
C HIS A 85 -12.02 -7.11 13.36
N PHE A 86 -13.02 -6.24 13.22
CA PHE A 86 -13.00 -4.91 13.82
C PHE A 86 -12.82 -4.91 15.35
N SER A 87 -13.39 -5.90 16.04
CA SER A 87 -13.24 -6.08 17.49
C SER A 87 -11.81 -6.46 17.90
N GLU A 88 -11.08 -7.20 17.06
CA GLU A 88 -9.69 -7.58 17.32
C GLU A 88 -8.74 -6.39 17.16
N LEU A 89 -9.01 -5.53 16.18
CA LEU A 89 -8.23 -4.31 15.96
C LEU A 89 -8.40 -3.31 17.10
N THR A 90 -9.63 -3.09 17.55
CA THR A 90 -9.95 -2.18 18.67
C THR A 90 -9.39 -2.66 20.01
N ARG A 91 -9.30 -3.99 20.22
CA ARG A 91 -8.68 -4.55 21.43
C ARG A 91 -7.16 -4.31 21.48
N ASN A 92 -6.51 -4.20 20.32
CA ASN A 92 -5.06 -4.01 20.21
C ASN A 92 -4.65 -2.55 19.92
N THR A 93 -5.58 -1.58 20.00
CA THR A 93 -5.31 -0.18 19.65
C THR A 93 -4.15 0.44 20.43
N ARG A 94 -3.96 0.08 21.71
CA ARG A 94 -2.81 0.58 22.48
C ARG A 94 -1.48 0.12 21.88
N VAL A 95 -1.36 -1.17 21.57
CA VAL A 95 -0.16 -1.73 20.95
C VAL A 95 0.05 -1.12 19.58
N ALA A 96 -1.00 -1.03 18.76
CA ALA A 96 -0.97 -0.38 17.45
C ALA A 96 -0.51 1.09 17.53
N ALA A 97 -1.05 1.88 18.46
CA ALA A 97 -0.69 3.28 18.63
C ALA A 97 0.77 3.43 19.07
N PHE A 98 1.23 2.68 20.06
CA PHE A 98 2.64 2.73 20.49
C PHE A 98 3.58 2.25 19.39
N SER A 99 3.24 1.16 18.69
CA SER A 99 4.03 0.65 17.57
C SER A 99 4.10 1.64 16.41
N GLY A 100 3.00 2.32 16.06
CA GLY A 100 3.00 3.36 15.02
C GLY A 100 3.76 4.62 15.45
N ILE A 101 3.52 5.12 16.66
CA ILE A 101 4.21 6.32 17.17
C ILE A 101 5.72 6.10 17.27
N LEU A 102 6.14 5.03 17.94
CA LEU A 102 7.57 4.73 18.08
C LEU A 102 8.17 4.27 16.75
N GLY A 103 7.39 3.57 15.93
CA GLY A 103 7.76 3.12 14.59
C GLY A 103 8.09 4.26 13.64
N VAL A 104 7.47 5.43 13.79
CA VAL A 104 7.82 6.64 13.03
C VAL A 104 8.88 7.47 13.74
N LEU A 105 8.64 7.86 15.00
CA LEU A 105 9.50 8.82 15.69
C LEU A 105 10.93 8.32 15.89
N THR A 106 11.10 7.02 16.11
CA THR A 106 12.43 6.44 16.34
C THR A 106 13.30 6.49 15.08
N PRO A 107 12.91 5.92 13.92
CA PRO A 107 13.71 6.04 12.70
C PRO A 107 13.84 7.47 12.20
N VAL A 108 12.83 8.33 12.35
CA VAL A 108 12.96 9.76 12.01
C VAL A 108 14.03 10.44 12.86
N GLY A 109 13.99 10.23 14.17
CA GLY A 109 14.98 10.80 15.09
C GLY A 109 16.39 10.26 14.85
N LEU A 110 16.52 8.95 14.62
CA LEU A 110 17.80 8.32 14.32
C LEU A 110 18.36 8.74 12.95
N GLY A 111 17.50 8.88 11.93
CA GLY A 111 17.89 9.36 10.60
C GLY A 111 18.37 10.81 10.62
N LEU A 112 17.67 11.67 11.37
CA LEU A 112 18.10 13.06 11.62
C LEU A 112 19.45 13.09 12.35
N LEU A 113 19.60 12.31 13.41
CA LEU A 113 20.86 12.25 14.17
C LEU A 113 22.02 11.78 13.29
N ALA A 114 21.81 10.69 12.54
CA ALA A 114 22.80 10.16 11.61
C ALA A 114 23.18 11.19 10.55
N GLY A 115 22.19 11.81 9.89
CA GLY A 115 22.43 12.85 8.89
C GLY A 115 23.25 14.02 9.44
N ARG A 116 23.02 14.44 10.69
CA ARG A 116 23.82 15.47 11.35
C ARG A 116 25.25 15.00 11.66
N MET A 117 25.43 13.74 12.06
CA MET A 117 26.78 13.17 12.28
C MET A 117 27.60 13.08 10.99
N PHE A 118 26.95 12.84 9.85
CA PHE A 118 27.58 12.87 8.52
C PHE A 118 27.79 14.30 7.97
N GLY A 119 27.49 15.34 8.75
CA GLY A 119 27.74 16.74 8.38
C GLY A 119 26.67 17.37 7.48
N TYR A 120 25.55 16.70 7.23
CA TYR A 120 24.45 17.29 6.45
C TYR A 120 23.75 18.43 7.20
N SER A 121 23.15 19.36 6.45
CA SER A 121 22.30 20.43 7.00
C SER A 121 21.11 19.85 7.76
N PHE A 122 20.51 20.63 8.66
CA PHE A 122 19.31 20.18 9.39
C PHE A 122 18.19 19.77 8.44
N THR A 123 17.95 20.54 7.38
CA THR A 123 16.92 20.25 6.37
C THR A 123 17.16 18.90 5.68
N ASN A 124 18.39 18.63 5.24
CA ASN A 124 18.72 17.36 4.57
C ASN A 124 18.67 16.19 5.55
N ALA A 125 19.16 16.36 6.77
CA ALA A 125 19.09 15.33 7.82
C ALA A 125 17.64 15.03 8.23
N ALA A 126 16.79 16.06 8.35
CA ALA A 126 15.37 15.89 8.63
C ALA A 126 14.65 15.18 7.49
N PHE A 127 15.00 15.49 6.24
CA PHE A 127 14.49 14.78 5.08
C PHE A 127 14.88 13.29 5.10
N ILE A 128 16.13 12.96 5.42
CA ILE A 128 16.58 11.56 5.62
C ILE A 128 15.80 10.87 6.75
N GLY A 129 15.56 11.56 7.87
CA GLY A 129 14.73 11.04 8.94
C GLY A 129 13.32 10.72 8.46
N LEU A 130 12.66 11.66 7.79
CA LEU A 130 11.31 11.50 7.26
C LEU A 130 11.20 10.34 6.26
N THR A 131 12.19 10.16 5.37
CA THR A 131 12.19 9.06 4.41
C THR A 131 12.35 7.70 5.10
N LEU A 132 13.12 7.61 6.18
CA LEU A 132 13.25 6.39 7.00
C LEU A 132 12.02 6.13 7.89
N GLY A 133 11.21 7.15 8.15
CA GLY A 133 9.98 7.03 8.95
C GLY A 133 8.78 6.45 8.21
N ALA A 134 8.78 6.47 6.87
CA ALA A 134 7.67 5.98 6.08
C ALA A 134 7.71 4.44 5.97
N THR A 135 6.65 3.77 6.43
CA THR A 135 6.57 2.30 6.44
C THR A 135 5.78 1.74 5.24
N SER A 136 6.27 0.68 4.58
CA SER A 136 5.50 -0.05 3.58
C SER A 136 4.64 -1.17 4.20
N VAL A 137 3.39 -0.84 4.50
CA VAL A 137 2.44 -1.76 5.16
C VAL A 137 2.01 -2.90 4.23
N SER A 138 1.88 -2.64 2.94
CA SER A 138 1.30 -3.57 1.97
C SER A 138 2.13 -4.85 1.77
N ILE A 139 3.46 -4.74 1.66
CA ILE A 139 4.35 -5.90 1.54
C ILE A 139 4.34 -6.72 2.83
N SER A 140 4.32 -6.05 3.99
CA SER A 140 4.19 -6.72 5.29
C SER A 140 2.84 -7.45 5.41
N ALA A 141 1.74 -6.81 4.99
CA ALA A 141 0.41 -7.40 4.98
C ALA A 141 0.34 -8.63 4.06
N GLN A 142 0.88 -8.53 2.84
CA GLN A 142 0.96 -9.65 1.90
C GLN A 142 1.75 -10.82 2.49
N THR A 143 2.92 -10.53 3.06
CA THR A 143 3.76 -11.54 3.71
C THR A 143 3.00 -12.27 4.82
N LEU A 144 2.32 -11.53 5.70
CA LEU A 144 1.55 -12.11 6.80
C LEU A 144 0.31 -12.88 6.32
N MET A 145 -0.31 -12.46 5.21
CA MET A 145 -1.41 -13.20 4.56
C MET A 145 -0.93 -14.52 3.96
N GLU A 146 0.20 -14.52 3.25
CA GLU A 146 0.82 -15.73 2.68
C GLU A 146 1.23 -16.72 3.78
N LEU A 147 1.79 -16.21 4.87
CA LEU A 147 2.14 -16.98 6.07
C LEU A 147 0.93 -17.36 6.94
N LYS A 148 -0.28 -16.88 6.61
CA LYS A 148 -1.54 -17.12 7.36
C LYS A 148 -1.50 -16.67 8.83
N VAL A 149 -0.70 -15.64 9.14
CA VAL A 149 -0.51 -15.08 10.49
C VAL A 149 -0.98 -13.63 10.60
N LEU A 150 -1.75 -13.12 9.63
CA LEU A 150 -2.30 -11.76 9.64
C LEU A 150 -3.11 -11.44 10.90
N ARG A 151 -3.88 -12.42 11.41
CA ARG A 151 -4.68 -12.29 12.63
C ARG A 151 -3.92 -12.51 13.94
N SER A 152 -2.60 -12.74 13.88
CA SER A 152 -1.77 -12.80 15.08
C SER A 152 -1.73 -11.45 15.79
N ARG A 153 -1.29 -11.42 17.05
CA ARG A 153 -1.08 -10.15 17.78
C ARG A 153 -0.11 -9.21 17.05
N VAL A 154 0.91 -9.79 16.40
CA VAL A 154 1.89 -9.04 15.60
C VAL A 154 1.22 -8.44 14.37
N GLY A 155 0.44 -9.23 13.63
CA GLY A 155 -0.24 -8.74 12.42
C GLY A 155 -1.31 -7.69 12.72
N LEU A 156 -2.11 -7.89 13.77
CA LEU A 156 -3.08 -6.90 14.24
C LEU A 156 -2.39 -5.61 14.72
N GLY A 157 -1.26 -5.75 15.42
CA GLY A 157 -0.45 -4.60 15.85
C GLY A 157 0.11 -3.83 14.66
N LEU A 158 0.67 -4.52 13.66
CA LEU A 158 1.25 -3.93 12.45
C LEU A 158 0.20 -3.21 11.60
N LEU A 159 -0.91 -3.87 11.29
CA LEU A 159 -1.99 -3.28 10.47
C LEU A 159 -2.71 -2.14 11.21
N GLY A 160 -2.84 -2.23 12.53
CA GLY A 160 -3.36 -1.12 13.32
C GLY A 160 -2.38 0.05 13.39
N ALA A 161 -1.08 -0.24 13.53
CA ALA A 161 -0.04 0.78 13.58
C ALA A 161 0.04 1.59 12.28
N ALA A 162 -0.22 0.97 11.12
CA ALA A 162 -0.27 1.61 9.80
C ALA A 162 -1.11 2.90 9.78
N VAL A 163 -2.27 2.91 10.44
CA VAL A 163 -3.14 4.10 10.45
C VAL A 163 -2.52 5.23 11.26
N PHE A 164 -1.84 4.92 12.37
CA PHE A 164 -1.13 5.92 13.16
C PHE A 164 0.15 6.38 12.45
N ASP A 165 0.84 5.46 11.77
CA ASP A 165 2.03 5.69 10.94
C ASP A 165 1.72 6.73 9.85
N ASP A 166 0.68 6.50 9.04
CA ASP A 166 0.24 7.42 7.98
C ASP A 166 -0.08 8.83 8.50
N ILE A 167 -0.80 8.92 9.62
CA ILE A 167 -1.12 10.22 10.24
C ILE A 167 0.17 10.93 10.65
N LEU A 168 1.07 10.24 11.36
CA LEU A 168 2.29 10.85 11.89
C LEU A 168 3.27 11.25 10.80
N VAL A 169 3.51 10.41 9.80
CA VAL A 169 4.40 10.71 8.68
C VAL A 169 3.93 11.98 7.96
N ILE A 170 2.63 12.10 7.68
CA ILE A 170 2.09 13.26 6.98
C ILE A 170 2.12 14.51 7.88
N LEU A 171 1.88 14.40 9.19
CA LEU A 171 2.03 15.53 10.11
C LEU A 171 3.48 16.00 10.20
N LEU A 172 4.44 15.08 10.29
CA LEU A 172 5.86 15.41 10.34
C LEU A 172 6.33 16.03 9.01
N LEU A 173 5.87 15.50 7.87
CA LEU A 173 6.14 16.09 6.56
C LEU A 173 5.52 17.48 6.41
N SER A 174 4.27 17.65 6.84
CA SER A 174 3.59 18.96 6.84
C SER A 174 4.32 19.98 7.71
N THR A 175 4.81 19.55 8.87
CA THR A 175 5.61 20.38 9.77
C THR A 175 6.95 20.75 9.13
N PHE A 176 7.62 19.80 8.48
CA PHE A 176 8.87 20.05 7.77
C PHE A 176 8.70 21.06 6.63
N LEU A 177 7.62 20.94 5.84
CA LEU A 177 7.28 21.88 4.78
C LEU A 177 6.93 23.26 5.34
N ALA A 178 6.20 23.32 6.45
CA ALA A 178 5.85 24.58 7.11
C ALA A 178 7.11 25.34 7.56
N LEU A 179 8.07 24.64 8.18
CA LEU A 179 9.33 25.21 8.61
C LEU A 179 10.27 25.60 7.45
N SER A 180 10.19 24.91 6.32
CA SER A 180 11.08 25.13 5.16
C SER A 180 10.54 26.13 4.14
N GLY A 181 9.21 26.26 4.04
CA GLY A 181 8.52 26.99 2.97
C GLY A 181 7.50 28.04 3.44
N GLY A 182 7.43 28.32 4.75
CA GLY A 182 6.55 29.38 5.30
C GLY A 182 5.10 28.96 5.58
N GLY A 183 4.84 27.65 5.73
CA GLY A 183 3.53 27.15 6.14
C GLY A 183 3.20 27.48 7.60
N SER A 184 1.92 27.46 7.95
CA SER A 184 1.43 27.86 9.26
C SER A 184 1.02 26.68 10.14
N ALA A 185 0.99 26.87 11.45
CA ALA A 185 0.43 25.89 12.38
C ALA A 185 -1.05 25.58 12.10
N LEU A 186 -1.77 26.52 11.47
CA LEU A 186 -3.15 26.31 11.03
C LEU A 186 -3.24 25.27 9.92
N ASP A 187 -2.26 25.22 8.99
CA ASP A 187 -2.25 24.24 7.91
C ASP A 187 -2.09 22.81 8.44
N ILE A 188 -1.19 22.62 9.40
CA ILE A 188 -1.00 21.32 10.07
C ILE A 188 -2.26 20.91 10.83
N PHE A 189 -2.89 21.84 11.54
CA PHE A 189 -4.15 21.58 12.24
C PHE A 189 -5.29 21.21 11.28
N LEU A 190 -5.39 21.89 10.13
CA LEU A 190 -6.38 21.59 9.10
C LEU A 190 -6.15 20.21 8.47
N VAL A 191 -4.91 19.81 8.24
CA VAL A 191 -4.57 18.46 7.76
C VAL A 191 -5.00 17.41 8.79
N LEU A 192 -4.67 17.60 10.07
CA LEU A 192 -5.11 16.68 11.13
C LEU A 192 -6.64 16.58 11.23
N LEU A 193 -7.33 17.72 11.14
CA LEU A 193 -8.78 17.77 11.18
C LEU A 193 -9.40 17.00 10.01
N LYS A 194 -8.85 17.15 8.80
CA LYS A 194 -9.26 16.40 7.60
C LYS A 194 -9.09 14.90 7.78
N MET A 195 -7.96 14.44 8.31
CA MET A 195 -7.72 13.03 8.58
C MET A 195 -8.73 12.44 9.56
N ILE A 196 -8.93 13.11 10.71
CA ILE A 196 -9.88 12.66 11.74
C ILE A 196 -11.31 12.67 11.20
N ALA A 197 -11.69 13.71 10.45
CA ALA A 197 -12.99 13.82 9.82
C ALA A 197 -13.21 12.67 8.83
N PHE A 198 -12.25 12.41 7.94
CA PHE A 198 -12.33 11.28 7.02
C PHE A 198 -12.46 9.94 7.75
N LEU A 199 -11.60 9.64 8.72
CA LEU A 199 -11.65 8.36 9.44
C LEU A 199 -12.99 8.16 10.14
N SER A 200 -13.50 9.22 10.79
CA SER A 200 -14.77 9.20 11.51
C SER A 200 -15.96 9.02 10.56
N LEU A 201 -16.00 9.78 9.46
CA LEU A 201 -17.08 9.71 8.47
C LEU A 201 -17.07 8.37 7.73
N SER A 202 -15.90 7.90 7.31
CA SER A 202 -15.73 6.61 6.63
C SER A 202 -16.10 5.44 7.55
N ALA A 203 -15.74 5.51 8.84
CA ALA A 203 -16.21 4.53 9.82
C ALA A 203 -17.74 4.62 10.00
N ALA A 204 -18.31 5.81 10.17
CA ALA A 204 -19.76 5.98 10.35
C ALA A 204 -20.57 5.45 9.15
N PHE A 205 -20.12 5.75 7.93
CA PHE A 205 -20.70 5.22 6.70
C PHE A 205 -20.62 3.68 6.66
N GLY A 206 -19.46 3.12 6.97
CA GLY A 206 -19.23 1.67 7.01
C GLY A 206 -20.07 0.95 8.06
N LEU A 207 -20.35 1.61 9.19
CA LEU A 207 -21.15 1.06 10.28
C LEU A 207 -22.66 1.09 9.99
N TRP A 208 -23.16 2.18 9.39
CA TRP A 208 -24.61 2.42 9.32
C TRP A 208 -25.20 2.29 7.92
N VAL A 209 -24.44 2.67 6.88
CA VAL A 209 -24.93 2.74 5.49
C VAL A 209 -24.53 1.50 4.72
N LEU A 210 -23.25 1.11 4.80
CA LEU A 210 -22.70 0.00 4.03
C LEU A 210 -23.46 -1.32 4.21
N PRO A 211 -23.87 -1.75 5.43
CA PRO A 211 -24.59 -3.01 5.60
C PRO A 211 -25.97 -2.99 4.94
N LYS A 212 -26.65 -1.83 4.93
CA LYS A 212 -27.96 -1.67 4.30
C LYS A 212 -27.84 -1.73 2.79
N LEU A 213 -26.81 -1.10 2.22
CA LEU A 213 -26.56 -1.09 0.79
C LEU A 213 -26.11 -2.47 0.29
N SER A 214 -25.19 -3.11 1.01
CA SER A 214 -24.73 -4.49 0.76
C SER A 214 -25.90 -5.46 0.64
N ARG A 215 -26.82 -5.46 1.63
CA ARG A 215 -28.02 -6.33 1.62
C ARG A 215 -29.02 -6.03 0.49
N ARG A 216 -29.04 -4.81 -0.03
CA ARG A 216 -29.89 -4.46 -1.18
C ARG A 216 -29.27 -4.99 -2.46
N ILE A 217 -27.98 -4.75 -2.67
CA ILE A 217 -27.24 -5.20 -3.85
C ILE A 217 -27.19 -6.74 -3.91
N SER A 218 -26.99 -7.42 -2.78
CA SER A 218 -26.94 -8.88 -2.71
C SER A 218 -28.24 -9.58 -3.15
N LYS A 219 -29.36 -8.86 -3.20
CA LYS A 219 -30.67 -9.36 -3.65
C LYS A 219 -30.97 -9.02 -5.11
N MET A 220 -30.15 -8.19 -5.74
CA MET A 220 -30.35 -7.83 -7.14
C MET A 220 -29.89 -8.99 -8.04
N PRO A 221 -30.67 -9.40 -9.06
CA PRO A 221 -30.33 -10.50 -9.95
C PRO A 221 -29.31 -10.04 -11.02
N ILE A 222 -28.15 -9.57 -10.58
CA ILE A 222 -27.05 -9.08 -11.43
C ILE A 222 -25.81 -9.96 -11.24
N SER A 223 -25.16 -10.33 -12.34
CA SER A 223 -23.93 -11.14 -12.30
C SER A 223 -22.83 -10.39 -11.55
N GLN A 224 -22.21 -11.05 -10.56
CA GLN A 224 -21.11 -10.50 -9.75
C GLN A 224 -21.42 -9.14 -9.08
N GLY A 225 -22.70 -8.82 -8.83
CA GLY A 225 -23.09 -7.50 -8.32
C GLY A 225 -22.41 -7.11 -7.00
N MET A 226 -22.23 -8.08 -6.09
CA MET A 226 -21.59 -7.84 -4.80
C MET A 226 -20.09 -7.54 -4.93
N LEU A 227 -19.40 -8.25 -5.84
CA LEU A 227 -17.98 -8.03 -6.11
C LEU A 227 -17.77 -6.65 -6.73
N THR A 228 -18.52 -6.30 -7.77
CA THR A 228 -18.46 -4.98 -8.41
C THR A 228 -18.77 -3.87 -7.41
N PHE A 229 -19.79 -4.04 -6.57
CA PHE A 229 -20.11 -3.08 -5.51
C PHE A 229 -18.97 -2.91 -4.50
N SER A 230 -18.30 -4.00 -4.11
CA SER A 230 -17.14 -3.92 -3.21
C SER A 230 -15.97 -3.15 -3.83
N LEU A 231 -15.71 -3.32 -5.13
CA LEU A 231 -14.69 -2.57 -5.86
C LEU A 231 -15.03 -1.08 -5.96
N ILE A 232 -16.31 -0.74 -6.20
CA ILE A 232 -16.77 0.65 -6.22
C ILE A 232 -16.54 1.31 -4.86
N ILE A 233 -16.95 0.66 -3.77
CA ILE A 233 -16.76 1.19 -2.42
C ILE A 233 -15.27 1.29 -2.07
N MET A 234 -14.47 0.30 -2.45
CA MET A 234 -13.01 0.35 -2.32
C MET A 234 -12.45 1.61 -2.99
N MET A 235 -12.76 1.85 -4.26
CA MET A 235 -12.29 3.03 -5.00
C MET A 235 -12.79 4.34 -4.38
N ILE A 236 -14.05 4.41 -3.96
CA ILE A 236 -14.61 5.61 -3.30
C ILE A 236 -13.85 5.91 -1.99
N TYR A 237 -13.56 4.90 -1.17
CA TYR A 237 -12.81 5.08 0.06
C TYR A 237 -11.36 5.50 -0.20
N GLY A 238 -10.70 4.91 -1.20
CA GLY A 238 -9.35 5.30 -1.61
C GLY A 238 -9.29 6.75 -2.08
N LEU A 239 -10.19 7.14 -3.00
CA LEU A 239 -10.31 8.52 -3.48
C LEU A 239 -10.61 9.50 -2.34
N ALA A 240 -11.53 9.14 -1.43
CA ALA A 240 -11.87 10.00 -0.30
C ALA A 240 -10.71 10.12 0.70
N ALA A 241 -9.90 9.06 0.90
CA ALA A 241 -8.74 9.12 1.78
C ALA A 241 -7.73 10.15 1.27
N GLU A 242 -7.45 10.14 -0.02
CA GLU A 242 -6.45 11.01 -0.63
C GLU A 242 -6.95 12.45 -0.83
N LEU A 243 -8.14 12.61 -1.44
CA LEU A 243 -8.67 13.94 -1.79
C LEU A 243 -9.24 14.71 -0.59
N ILE A 244 -9.84 14.00 0.37
CA ILE A 244 -10.54 14.63 1.50
C ILE A 244 -9.72 14.45 2.78
N GLY A 245 -9.24 13.24 3.05
CA GLY A 245 -8.54 12.88 4.28
C GLY A 245 -7.08 13.29 4.31
N GLY A 246 -6.43 13.51 3.16
CA GLY A 246 -4.99 13.75 3.09
C GLY A 246 -4.17 12.55 3.59
N MET A 247 -4.66 11.32 3.37
CA MET A 247 -3.97 10.07 3.68
C MET A 247 -3.80 9.24 2.41
N ALA A 248 -2.92 8.23 2.44
CA ALA A 248 -2.76 7.33 1.31
C ALA A 248 -4.07 6.61 0.98
N ALA A 249 -4.37 6.46 -0.32
CA ALA A 249 -5.54 5.72 -0.80
C ALA A 249 -5.61 4.29 -0.23
N ILE A 250 -4.44 3.68 0.00
CA ILE A 250 -4.25 2.37 0.63
C ILE A 250 -4.96 2.28 2.00
N THR A 251 -4.86 3.32 2.84
CA THR A 251 -5.50 3.35 4.16
C THR A 251 -7.02 3.45 4.03
N GLY A 252 -7.51 4.17 3.02
CA GLY A 252 -8.93 4.19 2.67
C GLY A 252 -9.46 2.81 2.28
N THR A 253 -8.76 2.11 1.38
CA THR A 253 -9.20 0.79 0.90
C THR A 253 -9.12 -0.28 2.00
N PHE A 254 -8.11 -0.22 2.86
CA PHE A 254 -8.03 -1.03 4.07
C PHE A 254 -9.24 -0.82 4.98
N LEU A 255 -9.63 0.44 5.24
CA LEU A 255 -10.79 0.76 6.04
C LEU A 255 -12.08 0.23 5.39
N ALA A 256 -12.23 0.35 4.06
CA ALA A 256 -13.37 -0.20 3.34
C ALA A 256 -13.47 -1.74 3.53
N GLY A 257 -12.34 -2.44 3.37
CA GLY A 257 -12.26 -3.89 3.61
C GLY A 257 -12.67 -4.25 5.03
N LEU A 258 -12.18 -3.52 6.04
CA LEU A 258 -12.53 -3.70 7.44
C LEU A 258 -14.02 -3.49 7.71
N MET A 259 -14.67 -2.55 7.02
CA MET A 259 -16.10 -2.31 7.14
C MET A 259 -16.91 -3.45 6.50
N PHE A 260 -16.49 -3.96 5.34
CA PHE A 260 -17.08 -5.16 4.73
C PHE A 260 -16.87 -6.43 5.55
N ALA A 261 -15.77 -6.52 6.31
CA ALA A 261 -15.50 -7.69 7.15
C ALA A 261 -16.60 -7.96 8.19
N ARG A 262 -17.40 -6.93 8.50
CA ARG A 262 -18.51 -6.98 9.45
C ARG A 262 -19.84 -7.42 8.81
N THR A 263 -19.91 -7.51 7.48
CA THR A 263 -21.15 -7.87 6.78
C THR A 263 -21.15 -9.35 6.40
N PRO A 264 -22.32 -10.02 6.39
CA PRO A 264 -22.42 -11.42 5.95
C PRO A 264 -21.99 -11.63 4.50
N GLU A 265 -22.07 -10.58 3.67
CA GLU A 265 -21.73 -10.64 2.25
C GLU A 265 -20.23 -10.73 1.98
N LYS A 266 -19.35 -10.57 2.99
CA LYS A 266 -17.91 -10.83 2.87
C LYS A 266 -17.62 -12.17 2.17
N ASN A 267 -18.35 -13.23 2.52
CA ASN A 267 -18.13 -14.58 1.96
C ASN A 267 -18.40 -14.66 0.45
N GLN A 268 -19.17 -13.72 -0.11
CA GLN A 268 -19.41 -13.62 -1.56
C GLN A 268 -18.33 -12.78 -2.26
N ILE A 269 -17.73 -11.83 -1.55
CA ILE A 269 -16.70 -10.92 -2.09
C ILE A 269 -15.33 -11.59 -2.08
N GLU A 270 -14.95 -12.18 -0.94
CA GLU A 270 -13.58 -12.60 -0.66
C GLU A 270 -13.01 -13.57 -1.70
N PRO A 271 -13.71 -14.65 -2.14
CA PRO A 271 -13.14 -15.59 -3.09
C PRO A 271 -12.86 -14.97 -4.46
N GLY A 272 -13.80 -14.17 -4.97
CA GLY A 272 -13.67 -13.49 -6.26
C GLY A 272 -12.56 -12.44 -6.24
N LEU A 273 -12.51 -11.64 -5.17
CA LEU A 273 -11.50 -10.61 -5.02
C LEU A 273 -10.11 -11.20 -4.79
N ARG A 274 -9.99 -12.27 -4.00
CA ARG A 274 -8.72 -13.00 -3.80
C ARG A 274 -8.21 -13.58 -5.13
N SER A 275 -9.09 -14.15 -5.94
CA SER A 275 -8.71 -14.65 -7.27
C SER A 275 -8.18 -13.53 -8.17
N LEU A 276 -8.91 -12.41 -8.26
CA LEU A 276 -8.52 -11.25 -9.06
C LEU A 276 -7.20 -10.62 -8.58
N ALA A 277 -7.03 -10.48 -7.26
CA ALA A 277 -5.86 -9.90 -6.64
C ALA A 277 -4.60 -10.74 -6.92
N TYR A 278 -4.58 -11.99 -6.46
CA TYR A 278 -3.37 -12.81 -6.49
C TYR A 278 -3.04 -13.39 -7.87
N SER A 279 -4.01 -13.41 -8.80
CA SER A 279 -3.77 -13.90 -10.16
C SER A 279 -3.25 -12.82 -11.11
N PHE A 280 -3.58 -11.55 -10.86
CA PHE A 280 -3.28 -10.47 -11.80
C PHE A 280 -2.65 -9.25 -11.13
N PHE A 281 -3.38 -8.56 -10.25
CA PHE A 281 -2.94 -7.24 -9.79
C PHE A 281 -1.81 -7.24 -8.75
N VAL A 282 -1.85 -8.15 -7.78
CA VAL A 282 -0.81 -8.24 -6.71
C VAL A 282 0.56 -8.61 -7.28
N PRO A 283 0.69 -9.59 -8.20
CA PRO A 283 1.98 -9.86 -8.82
C PRO A 283 2.53 -8.66 -9.61
N ILE A 284 1.67 -7.91 -10.30
CA ILE A 284 2.08 -6.69 -11.01
C ILE A 284 2.58 -5.63 -10.01
N PHE A 285 1.84 -5.43 -8.92
CA PHE A 285 2.26 -4.55 -7.82
C PHE A 285 3.64 -4.92 -7.26
N SER A 286 3.85 -6.17 -6.86
CA SER A 286 5.12 -6.64 -6.31
C SER A 286 6.28 -6.46 -7.29
N VAL A 287 6.08 -6.83 -8.56
CA VAL A 287 7.11 -6.68 -9.59
C VAL A 287 7.38 -5.21 -9.87
N ASN A 288 6.35 -4.35 -9.91
CA ASN A 288 6.50 -2.91 -10.16
C ASN A 288 7.37 -2.21 -9.09
N ILE A 289 7.27 -2.62 -7.83
CA ILE A 289 8.16 -2.13 -6.77
C ILE A 289 9.62 -2.44 -7.14
N GLY A 290 9.91 -3.67 -7.56
CA GLY A 290 11.26 -4.06 -7.99
C GLY A 290 11.72 -3.34 -9.27
N LEU A 291 10.82 -3.14 -10.24
CA LEU A 291 11.11 -2.40 -11.48
C LEU A 291 11.53 -0.94 -11.22
N SER A 292 11.07 -0.36 -10.11
CA SER A 292 11.41 1.02 -9.73
C SER A 292 12.81 1.16 -9.13
N VAL A 293 13.52 0.05 -8.88
CA VAL A 293 14.86 0.07 -8.30
C VAL A 293 15.92 0.21 -9.39
N ASP A 294 16.66 1.32 -9.32
CA ASP A 294 17.82 1.59 -10.18
C ASP A 294 19.11 1.60 -9.36
N THR A 295 19.89 0.52 -9.50
CA THR A 295 21.19 0.35 -8.85
C THR A 295 22.29 1.17 -9.53
N HIS A 296 22.09 1.69 -10.74
CA HIS A 296 23.05 2.59 -11.39
C HIS A 296 23.13 3.95 -10.69
N LEU A 297 22.07 4.34 -9.97
CA LEU A 297 22.06 5.54 -9.13
C LEU A 297 22.87 5.37 -7.84
N LEU A 298 23.20 4.13 -7.44
CA LEU A 298 24.05 3.86 -6.28
C LEU A 298 25.51 4.12 -6.64
N ASN A 299 25.95 5.35 -6.39
CA ASN A 299 27.37 5.69 -6.52
C ASN A 299 28.14 5.12 -5.31
N LEU A 300 29.10 4.24 -5.55
CA LEU A 300 29.96 3.65 -4.49
C LEU A 300 30.78 4.71 -3.74
N ASN A 301 30.98 5.89 -4.31
CA ASN A 301 31.58 7.05 -3.64
C ASN A 301 30.70 7.61 -2.51
N ALA A 302 29.45 7.16 -2.39
CA ALA A 302 28.58 7.50 -1.26
C ALA A 302 28.80 6.57 -0.04
N LEU A 303 29.51 5.44 -0.22
CA LEU A 303 29.82 4.54 0.90
C LEU A 303 31.07 4.99 1.66
N TRP A 304 31.98 5.74 1.03
CA TRP A 304 33.23 6.25 1.63
C TRP A 304 33.73 7.49 0.89
#